data_AF-A0A0L7QKA5-F1
#
_entry.id   AF-A0A0L7QKA5-F1
#
_cell.length_a   1.000
_cell.length_b   1.000
_cell.length_c   1.000
_cell.angle_alpha   90.00
_cell.angle_beta   90.00
_cell.angle_gamma   90.00
#
_symmetry.space_group_name_H-M   'P 1'
#
loop_
_entity.id
_entity.type
_entity.pdbx_description
1 polymer ?
#
loop_
_entity_poly.entity_id
_entity_poly.type
_entity_poly.pdbx_seq_one_letter_code
_entity_poly.pdbx_strand_id
1 'polypeptide(L)'
;MVDRKGPNLLRDNARPHVASTTVLKLHELGIGVLSHPSYSPDLSRTDFHFFRSLDNFFIQKRFRKQEGIENAFQQFLSLRNPDFSVRRMNV
;
A
#
# COMPACT_ATOMS: atom_id res chain seq x y z
N MET A 1 22.64 4.65 20.63
CA MET A 1 21.73 3.55 20.27
C MET A 1 20.44 4.18 19.77
N VAL A 2 20.06 3.93 18.52
CA VAL A 2 18.77 4.42 18.00
C VAL A 2 17.72 3.44 18.48
N ASP A 3 16.76 3.89 19.30
CA ASP A 3 15.56 3.12 19.63
C ASP A 3 14.80 2.83 18.34
N ARG A 4 15.08 1.68 17.74
CA ARG A 4 14.43 1.24 16.50
C ARG A 4 13.04 0.73 16.87
N LYS A 5 12.10 1.65 17.07
CA LYS A 5 10.68 1.33 17.17
C LYS A 5 10.30 0.51 15.94
N GLY A 6 9.66 -0.64 16.14
CA GLY A 6 9.29 -1.57 15.06
C GLY A 6 8.47 -0.89 13.96
N PRO A 7 8.39 -1.50 12.76
CA PRO A 7 7.64 -0.92 11.65
C PRO A 7 6.17 -0.70 12.04
N ASN A 8 5.59 0.40 11.57
CA ASN A 8 4.18 0.70 11.75
C ASN A 8 3.43 0.51 10.43
N LEU A 9 2.28 -0.16 10.49
CA LEU A 9 1.40 -0.42 9.36
C LEU A 9 0.21 0.53 9.40
N LEU A 10 0.05 1.34 8.36
CA LEU A 10 -1.17 2.07 8.06
C LEU A 10 -2.03 1.20 7.13
N ARG A 11 -3.26 0.89 7.54
CA ARG A 11 -4.23 0.12 6.76
C ARG A 11 -5.64 0.62 6.99
N ASP A 12 -6.56 0.27 6.09
CA ASP A 12 -7.98 0.54 6.28
C ASP A 12 -8.63 -0.42 7.30
N ASN A 13 -9.93 -0.21 7.55
CA ASN A 13 -10.72 -1.01 8.48
C ASN A 13 -11.51 -2.15 7.79
N ALA A 14 -11.09 -2.62 6.60
CA ALA A 14 -11.76 -3.72 5.92
C ALA A 14 -11.74 -4.99 6.81
N ARG A 15 -12.81 -5.79 6.74
CA ARG A 15 -13.03 -6.94 7.65
C ARG A 15 -11.84 -7.90 7.76
N PRO A 16 -11.14 -8.27 6.68
CA PRO A 16 -9.95 -9.14 6.79
C PRO A 16 -8.79 -8.49 7.56
N HIS A 17 -8.68 -7.17 7.52
CA HIS A 17 -7.62 -6.40 8.15
C HIS A 17 -7.83 -6.17 9.65
N VAL A 18 -9.07 -6.22 10.13
CA VAL A 18 -9.41 -6.12 11.56
C VAL A 18 -9.68 -7.48 12.20
N ALA A 19 -9.68 -8.56 11.42
CA ALA A 19 -9.84 -9.91 11.93
C ALA A 19 -8.77 -10.25 12.98
N SER A 20 -9.18 -10.95 14.04
CA SER A 20 -8.30 -11.29 15.17
C SER A 20 -7.04 -12.04 14.74
N THR A 21 -7.15 -12.93 13.76
CA THR A 21 -6.02 -13.67 13.19
C THR A 21 -4.95 -12.73 12.61
N THR A 22 -5.37 -11.71 11.86
CA THR A 22 -4.48 -10.69 11.29
C THR A 22 -3.83 -9.84 12.37
N VAL A 23 -4.61 -9.40 13.37
CA VAL A 23 -4.10 -8.57 14.49
C VAL A 23 -3.06 -9.34 15.32
N LEU A 24 -3.33 -10.61 15.64
CA LEU A 24 -2.39 -11.48 16.33
C LEU A 24 -1.10 -11.63 15.54
N LYS A 25 -1.19 -11.85 14.22
CA LYS A 25 0.00 -12.01 13.39
C LYS A 25 0.87 -10.75 13.35
N LEU A 26 0.25 -9.57 13.31
CA LEU A 26 0.98 -8.29 13.35
C LEU A 26 1.67 -8.09 14.70
N HIS A 27 1.02 -8.47 15.80
CA HIS A 27 1.61 -8.44 17.13
C HIS A 27 2.81 -9.39 17.25
N GLU A 28 2.70 -10.63 16.76
CA GLU A 28 3.82 -11.60 16.72
C GLU A 28 5.02 -11.06 15.94
N LEU A 29 4.77 -10.33 14.86
CA LEU A 29 5.81 -9.74 14.01
C LEU A 29 6.37 -8.42 14.58
N GLY A 30 5.86 -7.94 15.72
CA GLY A 30 6.25 -6.66 16.32
C GLY A 30 5.89 -5.44 15.46
N ILE A 31 4.87 -5.58 14.61
CA ILE A 31 4.40 -4.52 13.70
C ILE A 31 3.32 -3.71 14.42
N GLY A 32 3.61 -2.44 14.67
CA GLY A 32 2.63 -1.51 15.23
C GLY A 32 1.52 -1.22 14.22
N VAL A 33 0.29 -1.05 14.69
CA VAL A 33 -0.86 -0.71 13.84
C VAL A 33 -1.25 0.73 14.11
N LEU A 34 -1.22 1.58 13.09
CA LEU A 34 -1.73 2.94 13.21
C LEU A 34 -3.25 2.94 13.14
N SER A 35 -3.88 3.73 14.00
CA SER A 35 -5.33 3.94 13.95
C SER A 35 -5.71 4.63 12.65
N HIS A 36 -6.72 4.11 11.97
CA HIS A 36 -7.29 4.69 10.77
C HIS A 36 -8.78 4.98 11.01
N PRO A 37 -9.26 6.21 10.77
CA PRO A 37 -10.68 6.49 10.86
C PRO A 37 -11.45 5.70 9.80
N SER A 38 -12.69 5.31 10.13
CA SER A 38 -13.53 4.54 9.22
C SER A 38 -13.75 5.28 7.89
N TYR A 39 -13.64 4.55 6.77
CA TYR A 39 -13.97 5.03 5.41
C TYR A 39 -13.26 6.32 5.00
N SER A 40 -11.95 6.41 5.23
CA SER A 40 -11.14 7.56 4.82
C SER A 40 -10.13 7.17 3.72
N PRO A 41 -10.59 6.88 2.49
CA PRO A 41 -9.70 6.51 1.39
C PRO A 41 -8.67 7.60 1.08
N ASP A 42 -9.00 8.88 1.31
CA ASP A 42 -8.08 10.00 1.16
C ASP A 42 -6.89 9.97 2.14
N LEU A 43 -7.03 9.25 3.26
CA LEU A 43 -5.98 9.09 4.27
C LEU A 43 -5.09 7.88 4.01
N SER A 44 -5.52 6.95 3.14
CA SER A 44 -4.68 5.86 2.69
C SER A 44 -3.77 6.37 1.57
N ARG A 45 -2.50 6.58 1.91
CA ARG A 45 -1.48 7.07 0.96
C ARG A 45 -1.35 6.15 -0.25
N THR A 46 -1.53 4.84 -0.05
CA THR A 46 -1.58 3.85 -1.13
C THR A 46 -2.79 4.11 -2.02
N ASP A 47 -3.97 4.32 -1.44
CA ASP A 47 -5.18 4.38 -2.24
C ASP A 47 -5.25 5.62 -3.12
N PHE A 48 -4.86 6.78 -2.60
CA PHE A 48 -4.95 8.03 -3.36
C PHE A 48 -3.83 8.19 -4.40
N HIS A 49 -2.60 7.81 -4.09
CA HIS A 49 -1.46 8.10 -4.96
C HIS A 49 -1.04 6.91 -5.83
N PHE A 50 -0.99 5.71 -5.26
CA PHE A 50 -0.52 4.53 -5.98
C PHE A 50 -1.54 4.11 -7.02
N PHE A 51 -2.81 3.93 -6.63
CA PHE A 51 -3.85 3.51 -7.57
C PHE A 51 -4.15 4.57 -8.62
N ARG A 52 -4.19 5.86 -8.26
CA ARG A 52 -4.30 6.92 -9.27
C ARG A 52 -3.17 6.91 -10.31
N SER A 53 -1.92 6.67 -9.89
CA SER A 53 -0.80 6.56 -10.82
C SER A 53 -0.90 5.28 -11.67
N LEU A 54 -1.39 4.20 -11.08
CA LEU A 54 -1.59 2.91 -11.74
C LEU A 54 -2.69 3.00 -12.79
N ASP A 55 -3.82 3.63 -12.44
CA ASP A 55 -4.93 3.88 -13.36
C ASP A 55 -4.44 4.69 -14.54
N ASN A 56 -3.72 5.79 -14.30
CA ASN A 56 -3.12 6.59 -15.37
C ASN A 56 -2.20 5.77 -16.29
N PHE A 57 -1.44 4.81 -15.75
CA PHE A 57 -0.61 3.90 -16.55
C PHE A 57 -1.44 2.92 -17.39
N PHE A 58 -2.66 2.59 -16.94
CA PHE A 58 -3.55 1.63 -17.59
C PHE A 58 -4.62 2.23 -18.50
N ILE A 59 -4.94 3.53 -18.44
CA ILE A 59 -6.07 4.19 -19.16
C ILE A 59 -6.16 3.83 -20.65
N GLN A 60 -5.05 3.50 -21.33
CA GLN A 60 -5.05 3.16 -22.76
C GLN A 60 -4.58 1.74 -23.07
N LYS A 61 -4.43 0.87 -22.07
CA LYS A 61 -3.97 -0.52 -22.25
C LYS A 61 -5.17 -1.46 -22.21
N ARG A 62 -5.31 -2.31 -23.22
CA ARG A 62 -6.29 -3.41 -23.24
C ARG A 62 -5.57 -4.74 -23.13
N PHE A 63 -6.00 -5.57 -22.19
CA PHE A 63 -5.42 -6.89 -21.95
C PHE A 63 -6.44 -7.97 -22.29
N ARG A 64 -5.98 -9.04 -22.96
CA ARG A 64 -6.81 -10.21 -23.29
C ARG A 64 -6.58 -11.38 -22.33
N LYS A 65 -5.52 -11.33 -21.52
CA LYS A 65 -5.09 -12.36 -20.59
C LYS A 65 -4.51 -11.73 -19.33
N GLN A 66 -4.62 -12.43 -18.21
CA GLN A 66 -4.10 -12.02 -16.90
C GLN A 66 -2.58 -11.79 -16.93
N GLU A 67 -1.82 -12.66 -17.61
CA GLU A 67 -0.37 -12.53 -17.78
C GLU A 67 0.05 -11.15 -18.34
N GLY A 68 -0.74 -10.60 -19.27
CA GLY A 68 -0.49 -9.26 -19.81
C GLY A 68 -0.67 -8.15 -18.78
N ILE A 69 -1.62 -8.32 -17.85
CA ILE A 69 -1.88 -7.40 -16.73
C ILE A 69 -0.73 -7.48 -15.73
N GLU A 70 -0.32 -8.70 -15.36
CA GLU A 70 0.78 -8.94 -14.42
C GLU A 70 2.09 -8.36 -14.95
N ASN A 71 2.44 -8.60 -16.22
CA ASN A 71 3.63 -8.03 -16.85
C ASN A 71 3.59 -6.50 -16.89
N ALA A 72 2.44 -5.90 -17.21
CA ALA A 72 2.30 -4.45 -17.20
C ALA A 72 2.40 -3.85 -15.79
N PHE A 73 1.87 -4.55 -14.79
CA PHE A 73 2.01 -4.16 -13.39
C PHE A 73 3.47 -4.24 -12.93
N GLN A 74 4.21 -5.30 -13.29
CA GLN A 74 5.65 -5.41 -13.01
C GLN A 74 6.43 -4.27 -13.67
N GLN A 75 6.16 -3.96 -14.95
CA GLN A 75 6.78 -2.82 -15.63
C GLN A 75 6.51 -1.50 -14.90
N PHE A 76 5.27 -1.28 -14.46
CA PHE A 76 4.91 -0.09 -13.69
C PHE A 76 5.65 0.01 -12.35
N LEU A 77 5.89 -1.11 -11.66
CA LEU A 77 6.72 -1.13 -10.45
C LEU A 77 8.19 -0.82 -10.78
N SER A 78 8.74 -1.41 -11.84
CA SER A 78 10.14 -1.20 -12.25
C SER A 78 10.43 0.24 -12.71
N LEU A 79 9.43 0.95 -13.25
CA LEU A 79 9.56 2.34 -13.68
C LEU A 79 9.57 3.34 -12.51
N ARG A 80 9.26 2.91 -11.28
CA ARG A 80 9.24 3.83 -10.14
C ARG A 80 10.61 3.96 -9.48
N ASN A 81 11.02 5.22 -9.35
CA ASN A 81 12.17 5.60 -8.54
C ASN A 81 11.89 5.27 -7.05
N PRO A 82 12.87 4.77 -6.28
CA PRO A 82 12.74 4.59 -4.82
C PRO A 82 12.20 5.82 -4.08
N ASP A 83 12.42 7.04 -4.58
CA ASP A 83 11.88 8.28 -4.02
C ASP A 83 10.37 8.47 -4.23
N PHE A 84 9.73 7.68 -5.10
CA PHE A 84 8.28 7.73 -5.33
C PHE A 84 7.51 7.54 -4.02
N SER A 85 8.03 6.69 -3.13
CA SER A 85 7.46 6.42 -1.82
C SER A 85 7.93 7.41 -0.73
N VAL A 86 9.10 8.04 -0.93
CA VAL A 86 9.78 8.88 0.09
C VAL A 86 9.35 10.35 0.02
N ARG A 87 9.03 10.89 -1.16
CA ARG A 87 8.70 12.32 -1.37
C ARG A 87 7.59 12.88 -0.49
N ARG A 88 6.84 12.05 0.25
CA ARG A 88 5.79 12.49 1.17
C ARG A 88 5.73 11.79 2.53
N MET A 89 6.75 11.00 2.92
CA MET A 89 6.89 10.59 4.33
C MET A 89 7.28 11.77 5.25
N ASN A 90 7.70 12.90 4.66
CA ASN A 90 8.04 14.16 5.34
C ASN A 90 6.90 15.19 5.25
N VAL A 91 5.76 14.92 5.88
CA VAL A 91 4.77 15.95 6.27
C VAL A 91 4.38 15.71 7.70
#